data_AF-A0A561WS50-F1
#
_entry.id   AF-A0A561WS50-F1
#
_cell.length_a   1.000
_cell.length_b   1.000
_cell.length_c   1.000
_cell.angle_alpha   90.00
_cell.angle_beta   90.00
_cell.angle_gamma   90.00
#
_symmetry.space_group_name_H-M   'P 1'
#
loop_
_entity.id
_entity.type
_entity.pdbx_description
1 polymer ?
#
loop_
_entity_poly.entity_id
_entity_poly.type
_entity_poly.pdbx_seq_one_letter_code
_entity_poly.pdbx_strand_id
1 'polypeptide(L)'
;MTKLGHLDDTDIDIAIDDGEAGERRATELANRIRMVAAQDPLLAQDLVEELIVALDRAMGGTIRDHLEGPARGMAERLLGESDPIR
;
A
#
# COMPACT_ATOMS: atom_id res chain seq x y z
N MET A 1 41.11 28.64 -11.23
CA MET A 1 40.94 27.24 -10.78
C MET A 1 39.93 27.23 -9.64
N THR A 2 38.69 26.86 -9.93
CA THR A 2 37.60 26.81 -8.94
C THR A 2 37.61 25.41 -8.32
N LYS A 3 37.80 25.31 -7.00
CA LYS A 3 37.75 24.05 -6.25
C LYS A 3 36.29 23.56 -6.20
N LEU A 4 35.95 22.65 -7.11
CA LEU A 4 34.84 21.71 -6.92
C LEU A 4 35.44 20.48 -6.25
N GLY A 5 34.91 20.10 -5.10
CA GLY A 5 35.30 18.87 -4.42
C GLY A 5 35.54 19.09 -2.94
N HIS A 6 34.44 19.06 -2.18
CA HIS A 6 34.30 18.17 -1.02
C HIS A 6 32.83 18.25 -0.58
N LEU A 7 31.99 17.43 -1.21
CA LEU A 7 30.86 16.90 -0.46
C LEU A 7 31.50 15.76 0.31
N ASP A 8 31.78 15.98 1.59
CA ASP A 8 32.07 14.89 2.50
C ASP A 8 30.89 13.91 2.36
N ASP A 9 31.19 12.69 1.91
CA ASP A 9 30.37 11.49 2.06
C ASP A 9 30.15 11.27 3.56
N THR A 10 29.39 12.18 4.17
CA THR A 10 28.78 11.95 5.46
C THR A 10 27.69 10.95 5.17
N ASP A 11 28.09 9.68 5.15
CA ASP A 11 27.33 8.53 5.59
C ASP A 11 25.94 8.96 6.06
N ILE A 12 24.99 8.99 5.12
CA ILE A 12 23.58 9.08 5.46
C ILE A 12 23.22 7.69 6.01
N ASP A 13 23.76 7.37 7.19
CA ASP A 13 23.26 6.35 8.11
C ASP A 13 22.00 6.92 8.78
N ILE A 14 21.03 7.32 7.97
CA ILE A 14 19.67 7.44 8.47
C ILE A 14 19.27 6.00 8.72
N ALA A 15 19.27 5.60 9.99
CA ALA A 15 18.55 4.44 10.45
C ALA A 15 17.08 4.66 10.07
N ILE A 16 16.72 4.24 8.85
CA ILE A 16 15.34 4.24 8.40
C ILE A 16 14.65 3.28 9.35
N ASP A 17 13.84 3.82 10.26
CA ASP A 17 12.96 3.01 11.08
C ASP A 17 12.15 2.11 10.14
N ASP A 18 12.01 0.82 10.47
CA ASP A 18 11.22 -0.13 9.70
C ASP A 18 9.79 0.39 9.46
N GLY A 19 9.27 1.20 10.39
CA GLY A 19 8.03 1.95 10.22
C GLY A 19 8.06 2.96 9.07
N GLU A 20 9.10 3.77 8.98
CA GLU A 20 9.28 4.77 7.90
C GLU A 20 9.50 4.08 6.54
N ALA A 21 10.22 2.96 6.51
CA ALA A 21 10.37 2.15 5.31
C ALA A 21 9.02 1.57 4.85
N GLY A 22 8.19 1.12 5.79
CA GLY A 22 6.84 0.62 5.54
C GLY A 22 5.93 1.71 4.94
N GLU A 23 5.90 2.89 5.54
CA GLU A 23 5.09 4.02 5.07
C GLU A 23 5.51 4.46 3.65
N ARG A 24 6.82 4.51 3.38
CA ARG A 24 7.34 4.85 2.05
C ARG A 24 6.88 3.85 1.00
N ARG A 25 6.93 2.55 1.30
CA ARG A 25 6.48 1.49 0.39
C ARG A 25 4.97 1.57 0.15
N ALA A 26 4.17 1.79 1.19
CA ALA A 26 2.72 1.93 1.07
C ALA A 26 2.35 3.16 0.21
N THR A 27 3.03 4.28 0.41
CA THR A 27 2.84 5.51 -0.38
C THR A 27 3.19 5.30 -1.85
N GLU A 28 4.31 4.63 -2.11
CA GLU A 28 4.73 4.31 -3.47
C GLU A 28 3.74 3.38 -4.18
N LEU A 29 3.23 2.36 -3.48
CA LEU A 29 2.21 1.46 -4.02
C LEU A 29 0.93 2.23 -4.38
N ALA A 30 0.45 3.10 -3.49
CA ALA A 30 -0.73 3.92 -3.75
C ALA A 30 -0.54 4.85 -4.95
N ASN A 31 0.67 5.40 -5.15
CA ASN A 31 1.01 6.19 -6.34
C ASN A 31 0.92 5.35 -7.62
N ARG A 32 1.48 4.15 -7.60
CA ARG A 32 1.45 3.24 -8.76
C ARG A 32 0.02 2.84 -9.13
N ILE A 33 -0.82 2.50 -8.14
CA ILE A 33 -2.24 2.20 -8.37
C ILE A 33 -2.96 3.40 -8.99
N ARG A 34 -2.70 4.63 -8.52
CA ARG A 34 -3.27 5.85 -9.13
C ARG A 34 -2.84 6.04 -10.58
N MET A 35 -1.58 5.73 -10.91
CA MET A 35 -1.09 5.79 -12.29
C MET A 35 -1.76 4.74 -13.19
N VAL A 36 -2.02 3.54 -12.66
CA VAL A 36 -2.79 2.51 -13.37
C VAL A 36 -4.22 3.00 -13.57
N ALA A 37 -4.89 3.52 -12.54
CA ALA A 37 -6.26 4.00 -12.62
C ALA A 37 -6.48 5.10 -13.67
N ALA A 38 -5.45 5.93 -13.90
CA ALA A 38 -5.49 6.95 -14.94
C ALA A 38 -5.50 6.37 -16.37
N GLN A 39 -5.00 5.14 -16.56
CA GLN A 39 -4.90 4.45 -17.85
C GLN A 39 -5.99 3.39 -18.01
N ASP A 40 -6.20 2.59 -16.97
CA ASP A 40 -7.16 1.52 -16.89
C ASP A 40 -7.79 1.48 -15.47
N PRO A 41 -8.97 2.11 -15.30
CA PRO A 41 -9.67 2.12 -14.02
C PRO A 41 -10.11 0.72 -13.56
N LEU A 42 -10.40 -0.21 -14.47
CA LEU A 42 -10.87 -1.55 -14.12
C LEU A 42 -9.71 -2.39 -13.59
N LEU A 43 -8.56 -2.35 -14.25
CA LEU A 43 -7.36 -3.02 -13.74
C LEU A 43 -6.94 -2.47 -12.37
N ALA A 44 -7.01 -1.15 -12.17
CA ALA A 44 -6.69 -0.57 -10.87
C ALA A 44 -7.67 -1.03 -9.78
N GLN A 45 -8.94 -1.18 -10.12
CA GLN A 45 -9.95 -1.75 -9.23
C GLN A 45 -9.56 -3.18 -8.84
N ASP A 46 -9.33 -4.07 -9.81
CA ASP A 46 -8.96 -5.46 -9.56
C ASP A 46 -7.73 -5.59 -8.65
N LEU A 47 -6.69 -4.78 -8.90
CA LEU A 47 -5.47 -4.76 -8.07
C LEU A 47 -5.74 -4.35 -6.62
N VAL A 48 -6.64 -3.39 -6.39
CA VAL A 48 -7.04 -2.98 -5.03
C VAL A 48 -7.84 -4.07 -4.34
N GLU A 49 -8.74 -4.74 -5.07
CA GLU A 49 -9.54 -5.84 -4.52
C GLU A 49 -8.66 -7.03 -4.12
N GLU A 50 -7.72 -7.44 -4.99
CA GLU A 50 -6.73 -8.49 -4.70
C GLU A 50 -5.85 -8.13 -3.49
N LEU A 51 -5.43 -6.87 -3.39
CA LEU A 51 -4.63 -6.39 -2.26
C LEU A 51 -5.41 -6.49 -0.94
N ILE A 52 -6.68 -6.10 -0.92
CA ILE A 52 -7.54 -6.23 0.27
C ILE A 52 -7.64 -7.69 0.71
N VAL A 53 -7.84 -8.62 -0.23
CA VAL A 53 -7.91 -10.06 0.08
C VAL A 53 -6.58 -10.59 0.62
N ALA A 54 -5.45 -10.18 0.03
CA ALA A 54 -4.13 -10.60 0.49
C ALA A 54 -3.83 -10.07 1.90
N LEU A 55 -4.17 -8.82 2.19
CA LEU A 55 -4.00 -8.21 3.51
C LEU A 55 -4.91 -8.85 4.56
N ASP A 56 -6.17 -9.14 4.23
CA ASP A 56 -7.08 -9.85 5.12
C ASP A 56 -6.49 -11.19 5.56
N ARG A 57 -5.98 -11.99 4.61
CA ARG A 57 -5.31 -13.26 4.89
C ARG A 57 -4.07 -13.10 5.76
N ALA A 58 -3.24 -12.09 5.46
CA ALA A 58 -2.05 -11.81 6.25
C ALA A 58 -2.36 -11.37 7.68
N MET A 59 -3.51 -10.73 7.89
CA MET A 59 -3.99 -10.24 9.19
C MET A 59 -4.94 -11.20 9.92
N GLY A 60 -5.11 -12.42 9.40
CA GLY A 60 -5.96 -13.42 10.03
C GLY A 60 -7.46 -13.10 9.99
N GLY A 61 -7.94 -12.42 8.95
CA GLY A 61 -9.36 -12.12 8.73
C GLY A 61 -9.86 -10.81 9.33
N THR A 62 -8.94 -9.94 9.79
CA THR A 62 -9.25 -8.76 10.59
C THR A 62 -9.05 -7.42 9.86
N ILE A 63 -8.73 -7.41 8.56
CA ILE A 63 -8.40 -6.14 7.86
C ILE A 63 -9.55 -5.12 7.95
N ARG A 64 -10.81 -5.59 7.99
CA ARG A 64 -12.02 -4.76 8.09
C ARG A 64 -12.04 -3.88 9.34
N ASP A 65 -11.39 -4.31 10.42
CA ASP A 65 -11.30 -3.55 11.67
C ASP A 65 -10.31 -2.38 11.56
N HIS A 66 -9.46 -2.39 10.54
CA HIS A 66 -8.44 -1.39 10.26
C HIS A 66 -8.79 -0.48 9.08
N LEU A 67 -9.95 -0.68 8.45
CA LEU A 67 -10.43 0.11 7.32
C LEU A 67 -11.58 1.02 7.74
N GLU A 68 -11.63 2.20 7.11
CA GLU A 68 -12.68 3.19 7.32
C GLU A 68 -13.34 3.62 6.01
N GLY A 69 -14.57 4.14 6.12
CA GLY A 69 -15.29 4.76 5.00
C GLY A 69 -15.46 3.82 3.79
N PRO A 70 -15.24 4.32 2.55
CA PRO A 70 -15.44 3.54 1.34
C PRO A 70 -14.58 2.26 1.26
N ALA A 71 -13.37 2.29 1.82
CA ALA A 71 -12.48 1.12 1.82
C ALA A 71 -13.04 -0.02 2.68
N ARG A 72 -13.65 0.32 3.82
CA ARG A 72 -14.35 -0.66 4.66
C ARG A 72 -15.52 -1.31 3.92
N GLY A 73 -16.38 -0.51 3.29
CA GLY A 73 -17.53 -1.03 2.53
C GLY A 73 -17.10 -1.91 1.35
N MET A 74 -15.96 -1.61 0.72
CA MET A 74 -15.38 -2.46 -0.31
C MET A 74 -14.90 -3.80 0.26
N ALA A 75 -14.16 -3.79 1.38
CA ALA A 75 -13.72 -5.01 2.05
C ALA A 75 -14.90 -5.86 2.55
N GLU A 76 -15.97 -5.24 3.07
CA GLU A 76 -17.19 -5.95 3.49
C GLU A 76 -17.86 -6.67 2.33
N ARG A 77 -17.94 -6.06 1.14
CA ARG A 77 -18.48 -6.69 -0.07
C ARG A 77 -17.59 -7.84 -0.55
N LEU A 78 -16.30 -7.60 -0.71
CA LEU A 78 -15.36 -8.59 -1.26
C LEU A 78 -15.18 -9.81 -0.36
N LEU A 79 -15.07 -9.58 0.94
CA LEU A 79 -14.82 -10.65 1.91
C LEU A 79 -16.11 -11.28 2.44
N GLY A 80 -17.23 -10.54 2.41
CA GLY A 80 -18.55 -11.05 2.79
C GLY A 80 -19.15 -12.02 1.77
N GLU A 81 -18.78 -11.91 0.49
CA GLU A 81 -19.15 -12.88 -0.55
C GLU A 81 -18.40 -14.22 -0.43
N SER A 82 -17.34 -14.28 0.40
CA SER A 82 -16.55 -15.49 0.65
C SER A 82 -17.11 -16.37 1.78
N ASP A 83 -18.30 -16.08 2.31
CA ASP A 83 -19.00 -16.92 3.28
C ASP A 83 -20.11 -17.74 2.58
N PRO A 84 -19.78 -18.90 1.97
CA PRO A 84 -20.82 -19.84 1.60
C PRO A 84 -21.32 -20.47 2.90
N ILE A 85 -22.56 -20.15 3.29
CA ILE A 85 -23.36 -20.79 4.37
C ILE A 85 -22.98 -20.22 5.76
N ARG A 86 -23.89 -19.66 6.57
CA ARG A 86 -24.97 -20.32 7.32
C ARG A 86 -24.54 -21.54 8.14
#